data_AF-A0A3B0YV85-F1
#
_entry.id   AF-A0A3B0YV85-F1
#
_cell.length_a   1.000
_cell.length_b   1.000
_cell.length_c   1.000
_cell.angle_alpha   90.00
_cell.angle_beta   90.00
_cell.angle_gamma   90.00
#
_symmetry.space_group_name_H-M   'P 1'
#
loop_
_entity.id
_entity.type
_entity.pdbx_description
1 polymer ?
#
loop_
_entity_poly.entity_id
_entity_poly.type
_entity_poly.pdbx_seq_one_letter_code
_entity_poly.pdbx_strand_id
1 'polypeptide(L)'
;MAEEKKSRQGILSLAIKDKGALYAAYMPFLLGGGIFIPSNKPYRLGDEVFMLLTLMDETEKMPVVGKVVWINPIGAQGNRIAGIGVQFTDKDGEAVRNKIETYLAGALKSERMTHTM
;
A
#
# COMPACT_ATOMS: atom_id res chain seq x y z
N MET A 1 -8.46 33.89 -2.81
CA MET A 1 -8.28 32.89 -3.88
C MET A 1 -7.03 32.11 -3.56
N ALA A 2 -7.14 30.93 -2.95
CA ALA A 2 -6.00 30.07 -2.65
C ALA A 2 -5.97 28.97 -3.71
N GLU A 3 -4.87 28.95 -4.48
CA GLU A 3 -4.60 27.98 -5.53
C GLU A 3 -4.62 26.56 -4.95
N GLU A 4 -5.68 25.82 -5.27
CA GLU A 4 -5.79 24.39 -5.00
C GLU A 4 -4.81 23.68 -5.95
N LYS A 5 -3.56 23.55 -5.50
CA LYS A 5 -2.55 22.74 -6.17
C LYS A 5 -2.98 21.27 -6.04
N LYS A 6 -3.94 20.85 -6.88
CA LYS A 6 -4.17 19.43 -7.21
C LYS A 6 -2.88 18.96 -7.86
N SER A 7 -1.95 18.54 -7.02
CA SER A 7 -0.76 17.78 -7.41
C SER A 7 -1.23 16.76 -8.43
N ARG A 8 -0.68 16.80 -9.64
CA ARG A 8 -0.89 15.75 -10.63
C ARG A 8 -0.44 14.44 -9.98
N GLN A 9 -1.36 13.73 -9.34
CA GLN A 9 -1.12 12.42 -8.76
C GLN A 9 -1.03 11.47 -9.94
N GLY A 10 0.18 11.40 -10.49
CA GLY A 10 0.51 10.42 -11.51
C GLY A 10 0.32 9.02 -10.96
N ILE A 11 0.06 8.08 -11.86
CA ILE A 11 -0.10 6.66 -11.56
C ILE A 11 1.11 6.17 -10.75
N LEU A 12 0.84 5.60 -9.57
CA LEU A 12 1.87 4.92 -8.79
C LEU A 12 2.05 3.51 -9.33
N SER A 13 3.27 3.01 -9.37
CA SER A 13 3.54 1.62 -9.76
C SER A 13 4.33 0.98 -8.64
N LEU A 14 3.81 -0.12 -8.11
CA LEU A 14 4.43 -0.88 -7.04
C LEU A 14 4.55 -2.34 -7.49
N ALA A 15 5.76 -2.87 -7.46
CA ALA A 15 6.03 -4.28 -7.73
C ALA A 15 6.63 -4.91 -6.48
N ILE A 16 5.99 -5.95 -5.96
CA ILE A 16 6.43 -6.67 -4.78
C ILE A 16 6.74 -8.10 -5.19
N LYS A 17 8.01 -8.48 -5.21
CA LYS A 17 8.45 -9.80 -5.68
C LYS A 17 8.65 -10.83 -4.56
N ASP A 18 8.78 -10.36 -3.32
CA ASP A 18 9.09 -11.20 -2.18
C ASP A 18 7.90 -11.28 -1.21
N LYS A 19 7.67 -12.49 -0.66
CA LYS A 19 6.55 -12.74 0.26
C LYS A 19 6.74 -12.03 1.60
N GLY A 20 7.98 -11.88 2.08
CA GLY A 20 8.30 -11.10 3.26
C GLY A 20 8.05 -9.61 3.05
N ALA A 21 8.44 -9.07 1.90
CA ALA A 21 8.13 -7.69 1.52
C ALA A 21 6.62 -7.46 1.37
N LEU A 22 5.88 -8.42 0.82
CA LEU A 22 4.42 -8.36 0.75
C LEU A 22 3.78 -8.34 2.13
N TYR A 23 4.26 -9.20 3.03
CA TYR A 23 3.79 -9.25 4.42
C TYR A 23 4.09 -7.95 5.18
N ALA A 24 5.28 -7.37 4.96
CA ALA A 24 5.69 -6.10 5.54
C ALA A 24 4.85 -4.92 5.05
N ALA A 25 4.47 -4.92 3.78
CA ALA A 25 3.71 -3.85 3.16
C ALA A 25 2.19 -3.97 3.40
N TYR A 26 1.65 -5.17 3.57
CA TYR A 26 0.22 -5.38 3.70
C TYR A 26 -0.34 -4.87 5.04
N MET A 27 -1.46 -4.16 4.99
CA MET A 27 -2.17 -3.58 6.14
C MET A 27 -3.55 -4.26 6.29
N PRO A 28 -3.63 -5.46 6.88
CA PRO A 28 -4.87 -6.25 6.94
C PRO A 28 -5.97 -5.64 7.82
N PHE A 29 -5.60 -4.76 8.74
CA PHE A 29 -6.54 -4.15 9.70
C PHE A 29 -7.40 -3.03 9.10
N LEU A 30 -7.09 -2.58 7.89
CA LEU A 30 -7.89 -1.58 7.19
C LEU A 30 -9.14 -2.25 6.58
N LEU A 31 -10.27 -1.55 6.60
CA LEU A 31 -11.49 -2.03 5.94
C LEU A 31 -11.23 -2.13 4.43
N GLY A 32 -11.44 -3.31 3.85
CA GLY A 32 -11.09 -3.58 2.44
C GLY A 32 -9.60 -3.91 2.23
N GLY A 33 -8.78 -3.88 3.27
CA GLY A 33 -7.33 -4.05 3.19
C GLY A 33 -6.61 -2.76 2.78
N GLY A 34 -5.28 -2.81 2.85
CA GLY A 34 -4.45 -1.72 2.35
C GLY A 34 -3.01 -2.13 2.23
N ILE A 35 -2.19 -1.21 1.73
CA ILE A 35 -0.78 -1.45 1.46
C ILE A 35 0.06 -0.21 1.76
N PHE A 36 1.24 -0.44 2.32
CA PHE A 36 2.25 0.58 2.51
C PHE A 36 3.10 0.73 1.24
N ILE A 37 3.22 1.97 0.77
CA ILE A 37 3.98 2.35 -0.42
C ILE A 37 5.14 3.26 0.02
N PRO A 38 6.40 2.81 -0.09
CA PRO A 38 7.55 3.66 0.11
C PRO A 38 7.52 4.85 -0.86
N SER A 39 7.57 6.07 -0.31
CA SER A 39 7.53 7.28 -1.13
C SER A 39 8.08 8.49 -0.37
N ASN A 40 8.90 9.28 -1.06
CA ASN A 40 9.37 10.58 -0.56
C ASN A 40 8.48 11.74 -1.06
N LYS A 41 7.41 11.43 -1.81
CA LYS A 41 6.50 12.46 -2.32
C LYS A 41 5.61 12.96 -1.17
N PRO A 42 5.29 14.26 -1.13
CA PRO A 42 4.34 14.80 -0.17
C PRO A 42 2.92 14.34 -0.53
N TYR A 43 2.25 13.69 0.42
CA TYR A 43 0.83 13.33 0.36
C TYR A 43 0.09 13.94 1.54
N ARG A 44 -1.24 14.00 1.43
CA ARG A 44 -2.13 14.38 2.52
C ARG A 44 -3.03 13.21 2.89
N LEU A 45 -3.43 13.15 4.16
CA LEU A 45 -4.44 12.20 4.58
C LEU A 45 -5.74 12.48 3.82
N GLY A 46 -6.32 11.42 3.29
CA GLY A 46 -7.52 11.47 2.47
C GLY A 46 -7.28 11.64 0.97
N ASP A 47 -6.03 11.83 0.53
CA ASP A 47 -5.70 11.86 -0.89
C ASP A 47 -6.12 10.54 -1.57
N GLU A 48 -6.81 10.65 -2.70
CA GLU A 48 -7.11 9.52 -3.57
C GLU A 48 -5.89 9.23 -4.45
N VAL A 49 -5.50 7.97 -4.56
CA VAL A 49 -4.34 7.54 -5.33
C VAL A 49 -4.74 6.39 -6.24
N PHE A 50 -4.26 6.46 -7.48
CA PHE A 50 -4.37 5.36 -8.43
C PHE A 50 -3.03 4.67 -8.55
N MET A 51 -3.01 3.35 -8.37
CA MET A 51 -1.80 2.54 -8.41
C MET A 51 -1.96 1.30 -9.29
N LEU A 52 -0.85 0.92 -9.91
CA LEU A 52 -0.67 -0.35 -10.59
C LEU A 52 0.16 -1.25 -9.68
N LEU A 53 -0.46 -2.32 -9.16
CA LEU A 53 0.17 -3.27 -8.27
C LEU A 53 0.55 -4.54 -9.04
N THR A 54 1.79 -4.97 -8.87
CA THR A 54 2.27 -6.26 -9.35
C THR A 54 2.71 -7.08 -8.14
N LEU A 55 2.14 -8.27 -7.99
CA LEU A 55 2.41 -9.16 -6.86
C LEU A 55 3.22 -10.38 -7.31
N MET A 56 4.22 -10.74 -6.52
CA MET A 56 5.07 -11.92 -6.69
C MET A 56 5.68 -11.98 -8.10
N ASP A 57 5.50 -13.11 -8.79
CA ASP A 57 5.98 -13.36 -10.15
C ASP A 57 4.91 -13.07 -11.22
N GLU A 58 3.83 -12.38 -10.85
CA GLU A 58 2.82 -12.01 -11.84
C GLU A 58 3.36 -10.98 -12.83
N THR A 59 3.02 -11.19 -14.10
CA THR A 59 3.32 -10.25 -15.18
C THR A 59 2.23 -9.19 -15.35
N GLU A 60 1.03 -9.45 -14.80
CA GLU A 60 -0.11 -8.56 -14.90
C GLU A 60 -0.06 -7.46 -13.83
N LYS A 61 -0.36 -6.22 -14.24
CA LYS A 61 -0.50 -5.07 -13.35
C LYS A 61 -1.97 -4.93 -12.97
N MET A 62 -2.28 -5.06 -11.69
CA MET A 62 -3.61 -4.87 -11.16
C MET A 62 -3.83 -3.38 -10.85
N PRO A 63 -4.75 -2.69 -11.54
CA PRO A 63 -5.13 -1.33 -11.17
C PRO A 63 -5.92 -1.34 -9.87
N VAL A 64 -5.59 -0.40 -8.97
CA VAL A 64 -6.29 -0.24 -7.69
C VAL A 64 -6.43 1.25 -7.40
N VAL A 65 -7.65 1.66 -7.04
CA VAL A 65 -7.89 2.96 -6.41
C VAL A 65 -7.79 2.79 -4.90
N GLY A 66 -7.05 3.69 -4.27
CA GLY A 66 -6.98 3.72 -2.82
C GLY A 66 -6.96 5.13 -2.26
N LYS A 67 -7.07 5.21 -0.94
CA LYS A 67 -7.06 6.44 -0.18
C LYS A 67 -5.91 6.44 0.82
N VAL A 68 -5.17 7.55 0.90
CA VAL A 68 -4.10 7.70 1.88
C VAL A 68 -4.70 7.82 3.27
N VAL A 69 -4.43 6.85 4.13
CA VAL A 69 -4.92 6.80 5.52
C VAL A 69 -3.80 6.84 6.55
N TRP A 70 -2.56 6.66 6.12
CA TRP A 70 -1.37 6.74 6.97
C TRP A 70 -0.22 7.42 6.22
N ILE A 71 0.58 8.21 6.93
CA ILE A 71 1.77 8.86 6.36
C ILE A 71 2.92 8.66 7.34
N ASN A 72 4.02 8.10 6.83
CA ASN A 72 5.28 8.03 7.56
C ASN A 72 6.25 9.09 6.99
N PRO A 73 6.55 10.18 7.73
CA PRO A 73 7.37 11.27 7.24
C PRO A 73 8.84 10.88 7.05
N ILE A 74 9.54 11.61 6.18
CA ILE A 74 10.98 11.48 6.00
C ILE A 74 11.68 11.87 7.30
N GLY A 75 12.58 11.02 7.80
CA GLY A 75 13.31 11.25 9.05
C GLY A 75 12.54 10.87 10.32
N ALA A 76 11.47 10.06 10.20
CA ALA A 76 10.81 9.47 11.37
C ALA A 76 11.83 8.71 12.24
N GLN A 77 11.75 8.90 13.57
CA GLN A 77 12.61 8.22 14.53
C GLN A 77 12.55 6.69 14.35
N GLY A 78 13.71 6.03 14.49
CA GLY A 78 13.83 4.57 14.40
C GLY A 78 14.05 4.00 13.00
N ASN A 79 14.63 4.77 12.06
CA ASN A 79 15.01 4.31 10.71
C ASN A 79 13.83 3.77 9.88
N ARG A 80 12.63 4.32 10.11
CA ARG A 80 11.42 3.89 9.40
C ARG A 80 11.42 4.44 7.97
N ILE A 81 11.08 3.59 7.00
CA ILE A 81 11.03 3.96 5.58
C ILE A 81 9.93 5.00 5.34
N ALA A 82 10.27 6.13 4.74
CA ALA A 82 9.30 7.16 4.38
C ALA A 82 8.29 6.62 3.36
N GLY A 83 7.01 6.94 3.54
CA GLY A 83 5.97 6.45 2.65
C GLY A 83 4.56 6.69 3.15
N ILE A 84 3.60 6.05 2.50
CA ILE A 84 2.18 6.21 2.75
C ILE A 84 1.50 4.84 2.92
N GLY A 85 0.55 4.75 3.84
CA GLY A 85 -0.38 3.63 3.90
C GLY A 85 -1.65 3.99 3.14
N VAL A 86 -1.98 3.15 2.16
CA VAL A 86 -3.10 3.33 1.25
C VAL A 86 -4.15 2.27 1.54
N GLN A 87 -5.36 2.69 1.90
CA GLN A 87 -6.53 1.82 2.02
C GLN A 87 -7.11 1.56 0.63
N PHE A 88 -7.46 0.32 0.31
CA PHE A 88 -8.16 0.01 -0.93
C PHE A 88 -9.64 0.42 -0.83
N THR A 89 -10.17 1.11 -1.85
CA THR A 89 -11.51 1.72 -1.76
C THR A 89 -12.51 1.24 -2.82
N ASP A 90 -12.07 0.43 -3.78
CA ASP A 90 -12.89 -0.09 -4.87
C ASP A 90 -13.03 -1.63 -4.83
N LYS A 91 -13.87 -2.15 -5.73
CA LYS A 91 -14.06 -3.61 -5.89
C LYS A 91 -12.78 -4.32 -6.36
N ASP A 92 -11.94 -3.63 -7.12
CA ASP A 92 -10.63 -4.15 -7.55
C ASP A 92 -9.69 -4.31 -6.35
N GLY A 93 -9.83 -3.44 -5.35
CA GLY A 93 -9.22 -3.54 -4.03
C GLY A 93 -9.56 -4.82 -3.28
N GLU A 94 -10.82 -5.28 -3.33
CA GLU A 94 -11.21 -6.57 -2.73
C GLU A 94 -10.54 -7.75 -3.45
N ALA A 95 -10.45 -7.71 -4.78
CA ALA A 95 -9.76 -8.74 -5.55
C ALA A 95 -8.26 -8.79 -5.21
N VAL A 96 -7.62 -7.62 -5.13
CA VAL A 96 -6.21 -7.50 -4.71
C VAL A 96 -6.01 -8.00 -3.28
N ARG A 97 -6.87 -7.60 -2.34
CA ARG A 97 -6.85 -8.08 -0.96
C ARG A 97 -6.91 -9.61 -0.90
N ASN A 98 -7.89 -10.22 -1.57
CA ASN A 98 -8.05 -11.68 -1.61
C ASN A 98 -6.80 -12.36 -2.18
N LYS A 99 -6.17 -11.76 -3.19
CA LYS A 99 -4.94 -12.27 -3.79
C LYS A 99 -3.75 -12.18 -2.84
N ILE A 100 -3.59 -11.04 -2.16
CA ILE A 100 -2.57 -10.84 -1.12
C ILE A 100 -2.78 -11.86 0.00
N GLU A 101 -4.00 -11.99 0.51
CA GLU A 101 -4.34 -12.96 1.55
C GLU A 101 -4.10 -14.41 1.10
N THR A 102 -4.30 -14.72 -0.19
CA THR A 102 -3.97 -16.04 -0.77
C THR A 102 -2.47 -16.27 -0.84
N TYR A 103 -1.67 -15.28 -1.27
CA TYR A 103 -0.21 -15.39 -1.26
C TYR A 103 0.36 -15.48 0.16
N LEU A 104 -0.26 -14.77 1.10
CA LEU A 104 0.09 -14.80 2.52
C LEU A 104 -0.57 -15.98 3.27
N ALA A 105 -1.49 -16.71 2.64
CA ALA A 105 -2.05 -17.94 3.18
C ALA A 105 -0.91 -18.94 3.41
N GLY A 106 -0.99 -19.67 4.52
CA GLY A 106 0.10 -20.48 5.04
C GLY A 106 1.17 -19.71 5.83
N ALA A 107 1.37 -18.40 5.61
CA ALA A 107 2.24 -17.55 6.43
C ALA A 107 1.48 -16.80 7.54
N LEU A 108 0.20 -16.47 7.34
CA LEU A 108 -0.69 -15.95 8.40
C LEU A 108 -0.97 -16.96 9.54
N LYS A 109 -0.61 -18.23 9.37
CA LYS A 109 -0.61 -19.24 10.44
C LYS A 109 0.73 -19.32 11.20
N SER A 110 1.74 -18.55 10.80
CA SER A 110 3.06 -18.53 11.44
C SER A 110 3.26 -17.18 12.11
N GLU A 111 3.53 -17.21 13.41
CA GLU A 111 3.66 -16.06 14.33
C GLU A 111 4.84 -15.11 14.03
N ARG A 112 5.02 -14.67 12.78
CA ARG A 112 6.07 -13.70 12.44
C ARG A 112 5.52 -12.29 12.48
N MET A 113 6.15 -11.42 13.26
CA MET A 113 5.75 -10.01 13.43
C MET A 113 5.66 -9.26 12.09
N THR A 114 4.52 -8.59 11.86
CA THR A 114 4.34 -7.58 10.79
C THR A 114 5.19 -6.36 11.08
N HIS A 115 5.54 -5.57 10.05
CA HIS A 115 6.24 -4.28 10.24
C HIS A 115 5.40 -3.22 11.00
N THR A 116 4.14 -3.52 11.25
CA THR A 116 3.19 -2.66 11.97
C THR A 116 2.90 -3.13 13.41
N MET A 117 3.67 -4.07 13.95
CA MET A 117 3.69 -4.38 15.39
C MET A 117 5.02 -3.99 16.02
#